data_AF-T0IZK7-F1
#
_entry.id   AF-T0IZK7-F1
#
_cell.length_a   1.000
_cell.length_b   1.000
_cell.length_c   1.000
_cell.angle_alpha   90.00
_cell.angle_beta   90.00
_cell.angle_gamma   90.00
#
_symmetry.space_group_name_H-M   'P 1'
#
loop_
_entity.id
_entity.type
_entity.pdbx_description
1 polymer ?
#
loop_
_entity_poly.entity_id
_entity_poly.type
_entity_poly.pdbx_seq_one_letter_code
_entity_poly.pdbx_strand_id
1 'polypeptide(L)'
;MPHSVRVAVIDSGVHPDHPHIDQDRLLPGVTIAADGTVAEGDTRDRLGHGTAVTAAIQDQAPRALCIPIRVFRDSLRTSARALVTAIDWAIEAQVNLVNLSLGTTNAAHAPAFEAAVERGKAAGVLLVAAREADGTACYPGSLSGVLGVSLDWDCPRDGWRVEQGVFHASGHPRPIPGVPQHRNLHGVSFAVANMTGIAARLRSDQLSGSLFALLQSAEALDRRAVVAAAVQPIGWRGGLSP
;
A
#
# COMPACT_ATOMS: atom_id res chain seq x y z
N MET A 1 -19.99 -14.93 1.81
CA MET A 1 -18.51 -14.95 1.76
C MET A 1 -18.03 -13.52 1.95
N PRO A 2 -17.06 -13.23 2.84
CA PRO A 2 -16.48 -11.89 2.85
C PRO A 2 -15.84 -11.64 1.48
N HIS A 3 -16.20 -10.54 0.83
CA HIS A 3 -15.60 -10.14 -0.44
C HIS A 3 -14.10 -9.86 -0.21
N SER A 4 -13.23 -10.47 -1.01
CA SER A 4 -11.79 -10.18 -0.95
C SER A 4 -11.55 -8.69 -1.19
N VAL A 5 -10.78 -8.07 -0.29
CA VAL A 5 -10.41 -6.66 -0.39
C VAL A 5 -9.52 -6.44 -1.60
N ARG A 6 -9.86 -5.48 -2.46
CA ARG A 6 -9.10 -5.11 -3.66
C ARG A 6 -8.24 -3.89 -3.39
N VAL A 7 -6.95 -3.97 -3.70
CA VAL A 7 -5.96 -2.91 -3.48
C VAL A 7 -5.32 -2.54 -4.82
N ALA A 8 -5.50 -1.30 -5.27
CA ALA A 8 -4.69 -0.77 -6.37
C ALA A 8 -3.31 -0.37 -5.86
N VAL A 9 -2.25 -0.80 -6.54
CA VAL A 9 -0.86 -0.48 -6.20
C VAL A 9 -0.28 0.38 -7.32
N ILE A 10 -0.23 1.69 -7.10
CA ILE A 10 0.31 2.64 -8.08
C ILE A 10 1.81 2.75 -7.85
N ASP A 11 2.62 2.12 -8.72
CA ASP A 11 4.08 2.03 -8.55
C ASP A 11 4.80 1.64 -9.87
N SER A 12 5.92 0.93 -9.83
CA SER A 12 6.71 0.48 -11.00
C SER A 12 6.21 -0.79 -11.67
N GLY A 13 5.12 -1.38 -11.16
CA GLY A 13 4.57 -2.64 -11.61
C GLY A 13 4.77 -3.76 -10.58
N VAL A 14 4.60 -5.02 -11.01
CA VAL A 14 4.89 -6.20 -10.20
C VAL A 14 5.56 -7.28 -11.07
N HIS A 15 6.51 -8.02 -10.50
CA HIS A 15 7.03 -9.24 -11.11
C HIS A 15 6.26 -10.45 -10.55
N PRO A 16 5.32 -11.06 -11.30
CA PRO A 16 4.45 -12.11 -10.75
C PRO A 16 5.20 -13.34 -10.24
N ASP A 17 6.26 -13.74 -10.93
CA ASP A 17 7.04 -14.94 -10.58
C ASP A 17 8.06 -14.70 -9.45
N HIS A 18 8.06 -13.53 -8.81
CA HIS A 18 9.00 -13.25 -7.73
C HIS A 18 8.62 -14.04 -6.46
N PRO A 19 9.56 -14.67 -5.73
CA PRO A 19 9.23 -15.57 -4.60
C PRO A 19 8.42 -14.97 -3.44
N HIS A 20 8.38 -13.63 -3.34
CA HIS A 20 7.59 -12.91 -2.33
C HIS A 20 6.19 -12.51 -2.80
N ILE A 21 5.83 -12.82 -4.04
CA ILE A 21 4.54 -12.52 -4.63
C ILE A 21 3.72 -13.80 -4.69
N ASP A 22 2.50 -13.74 -4.17
CA ASP A 22 1.45 -14.69 -4.47
C ASP A 22 0.74 -14.23 -5.75
N GLN A 23 1.01 -14.91 -6.86
CA GLN A 23 0.45 -14.58 -8.18
C GLN A 23 -1.07 -14.78 -8.22
N ASP A 24 -1.62 -15.69 -7.42
CA ASP A 24 -3.07 -15.99 -7.39
C ASP A 24 -3.85 -14.85 -6.73
N ARG A 25 -3.13 -13.92 -6.07
CA ARG A 25 -3.63 -12.68 -5.50
C ARG A 25 -3.39 -11.47 -6.38
N LEU A 26 -2.86 -11.64 -7.58
CA LEU A 26 -2.71 -10.56 -8.55
C LEU A 26 -3.88 -10.57 -9.54
N LEU A 27 -4.49 -9.42 -9.73
CA LEU A 27 -5.44 -9.16 -10.81
C LEU A 27 -4.75 -8.45 -11.97
N PRO A 28 -5.30 -8.51 -13.19
CA PRO A 28 -4.82 -7.70 -14.31
C PRO A 28 -4.84 -6.21 -13.97
N GLY A 29 -3.81 -5.50 -14.43
CA GLY A 29 -3.64 -4.07 -14.20
C GLY A 29 -3.35 -3.29 -15.48
N VAL A 30 -2.95 -2.04 -15.33
CA VAL A 30 -2.70 -1.13 -16.45
C VAL A 30 -1.36 -0.39 -16.31
N THR A 31 -0.85 0.09 -17.44
CA THR A 31 0.21 1.10 -17.47
C THR A 31 -0.39 2.47 -17.75
N ILE A 32 0.11 3.48 -17.05
CA ILE A 32 -0.26 4.87 -17.27
C ILE A 32 0.99 5.68 -17.58
N ALA A 33 1.01 6.29 -18.76
CA ALA A 33 2.12 7.12 -19.20
C ALA A 33 2.09 8.51 -18.54
N ALA A 34 3.19 9.26 -18.64
CA ALA A 34 3.32 10.59 -18.02
C ALA A 34 2.29 11.61 -18.54
N ASP A 35 1.72 11.41 -19.73
CA ASP A 35 0.65 12.22 -20.29
C ASP A 35 -0.76 11.75 -19.88
N GLY A 36 -0.87 10.72 -19.02
CA GLY A 36 -2.14 10.11 -18.61
C GLY A 36 -2.70 9.08 -19.59
N THR A 37 -1.98 8.72 -20.66
CA THR A 37 -2.44 7.67 -21.56
C THR A 37 -2.45 6.31 -20.84
N VAL A 38 -3.59 5.63 -20.86
CA VAL A 38 -3.79 4.31 -20.25
C VAL A 38 -3.58 3.22 -21.31
N ALA A 39 -2.82 2.19 -20.96
CA ALA A 39 -2.60 1.01 -21.80
C ALA A 39 -2.72 -0.28 -20.97
N GLU A 40 -3.42 -1.26 -21.51
CA GLU A 40 -3.54 -2.59 -20.92
C GLU A 40 -2.29 -3.46 -21.21
N GLY A 41 -2.05 -4.48 -20.38
CA GLY A 41 -1.29 -5.67 -20.78
C GLY A 41 0.15 -5.83 -20.25
N ASP A 42 0.89 -4.76 -19.94
CA ASP A 42 2.25 -4.90 -19.36
C ASP A 42 2.46 -4.09 -18.08
N THR A 43 2.21 -4.73 -16.94
CA THR A 43 2.50 -4.19 -15.60
C THR A 43 3.76 -4.82 -15.00
N ARG A 44 4.66 -5.41 -15.81
CA ARG A 44 5.86 -6.06 -15.26
C ARG A 44 6.79 -5.02 -14.64
N ASP A 45 7.20 -5.29 -13.41
CA ASP A 45 8.17 -4.44 -12.71
C ASP A 45 9.58 -4.63 -13.27
N ARG A 46 10.22 -3.52 -13.61
CA ARG A 46 11.62 -3.46 -14.07
C ARG A 46 12.55 -2.80 -13.05
N LEU A 47 12.00 -2.16 -12.02
CA LEU A 47 12.76 -1.43 -11.00
C LEU A 47 12.85 -2.20 -9.68
N GLY A 48 11.98 -3.20 -9.48
CA GLY A 48 11.91 -4.04 -8.28
C GLY A 48 11.16 -3.40 -7.10
N HIS A 49 10.97 -2.07 -7.12
CA HIS A 49 10.30 -1.33 -6.05
C HIS A 49 8.82 -1.72 -5.91
N GLY A 50 8.06 -1.69 -7.01
CA GLY A 50 6.63 -2.05 -7.00
C GLY A 50 6.39 -3.51 -6.60
N THR A 51 7.31 -4.41 -6.95
CA THR A 51 7.30 -5.81 -6.49
C THR A 51 7.50 -5.88 -4.97
N ALA A 52 8.44 -5.13 -4.41
CA ALA A 52 8.68 -5.11 -2.97
C ALA A 52 7.51 -4.45 -2.20
N VAL A 53 6.91 -3.39 -2.74
CA VAL A 53 5.71 -2.74 -2.20
C VAL A 53 4.52 -3.72 -2.20
N THR A 54 4.26 -4.37 -3.32
CA THR A 54 3.18 -5.36 -3.45
C THR A 54 3.39 -6.54 -2.48
N ALA A 55 4.63 -7.03 -2.36
CA ALA A 55 4.98 -8.07 -1.41
C ALA A 55 4.72 -7.65 0.04
N ALA A 56 5.01 -6.40 0.42
CA ALA A 56 4.74 -5.90 1.77
C ALA A 56 3.23 -5.83 2.07
N ILE A 57 2.40 -5.44 1.08
CA ILE A 57 0.94 -5.44 1.22
C ILE A 57 0.41 -6.88 1.38
N GLN A 58 0.86 -7.82 0.53
CA GLN A 58 0.44 -9.22 0.61
C GLN A 58 0.89 -9.91 1.91
N ASP A 59 2.06 -9.55 2.44
CA ASP A 59 2.56 -10.05 3.73
C ASP A 59 1.61 -9.67 4.89
N GLN A 60 1.10 -8.44 4.86
CA GLN A 60 0.16 -7.95 5.87
C GLN A 60 -1.29 -8.42 5.65
N ALA A 61 -1.71 -8.58 4.39
CA ALA A 61 -3.06 -9.02 4.02
C ALA A 61 -3.03 -10.15 2.96
N PRO A 62 -2.74 -11.40 3.34
CA PRO A 62 -2.60 -12.52 2.39
C PRO A 62 -3.87 -12.88 1.60
N ARG A 63 -5.03 -12.36 2.03
CA ARG A 63 -6.33 -12.58 1.36
C ARG A 63 -6.73 -11.44 0.42
N ALA A 64 -6.00 -10.33 0.41
CA ALA A 64 -6.29 -9.19 -0.45
C ALA A 64 -5.90 -9.50 -1.91
N LEU A 65 -6.63 -8.93 -2.85
CA LEU A 65 -6.33 -8.96 -4.27
C LEU A 65 -5.63 -7.65 -4.66
N CYS A 66 -4.42 -7.73 -5.21
CA CYS A 66 -3.66 -6.56 -5.64
C CYS A 66 -3.81 -6.33 -7.15
N ILE A 67 -4.01 -5.07 -7.55
CA ILE A 67 -4.09 -4.63 -8.94
C ILE A 67 -2.92 -3.68 -9.19
N PRO A 68 -1.90 -4.08 -9.97
CA PRO A 68 -0.77 -3.20 -10.27
C PRO A 68 -1.18 -2.10 -11.26
N ILE A 69 -0.83 -0.85 -10.94
CA ILE A 69 -0.96 0.29 -11.85
C ILE A 69 0.45 0.85 -12.06
N ARG A 70 1.04 0.55 -13.21
CA ARG A 70 2.42 0.94 -13.50
C ARG A 70 2.48 2.37 -14.03
N VAL A 71 3.09 3.28 -13.27
CA VAL A 71 3.25 4.69 -13.65
C VAL A 71 4.69 5.06 -14.01
N PHE A 72 5.65 4.19 -13.70
CA PHE A 72 7.05 4.37 -14.08
C PHE A 72 7.38 3.61 -15.38
N ARG A 73 8.13 4.25 -16.27
CA ARG A 73 8.81 3.58 -17.39
C ARG A 73 10.25 3.26 -16.99
N ASP A 74 11.18 4.16 -17.29
CA ASP A 74 12.62 3.91 -17.19
C ASP A 74 13.29 4.70 -16.06
N SER A 75 12.52 5.52 -15.32
CA SER A 75 12.99 6.25 -14.15
C SER A 75 11.86 6.46 -13.14
N LEU A 76 12.19 6.73 -11.87
CA LEU A 76 11.25 7.00 -10.77
C LEU A 76 10.60 8.40 -10.84
N ARG A 77 10.36 8.92 -12.05
CA ARG A 77 9.66 10.20 -12.25
C ARG A 77 8.32 9.93 -12.91
N THR A 78 7.26 10.47 -12.30
CA THR A 78 5.92 10.49 -12.87
C THR A 78 5.35 11.90 -12.81
N SER A 79 4.26 12.15 -13.53
CA SER A 79 3.58 13.46 -13.53
C SER A 79 2.38 13.44 -12.60
N ALA A 80 1.98 14.61 -12.08
CA ALA A 80 0.73 14.74 -11.34
C ALA A 80 -0.48 14.29 -12.16
N ARG A 81 -0.46 14.51 -13.49
CA ARG A 81 -1.50 14.06 -14.40
C ARG A 81 -1.61 12.52 -14.43
N ALA A 82 -0.49 11.83 -14.52
CA ALA A 82 -0.46 10.36 -14.51
C ALA A 82 -0.96 9.80 -13.18
N LEU A 83 -0.57 10.43 -12.06
CA LEU A 83 -1.04 10.03 -10.72
C LEU A 83 -2.55 10.23 -10.53
N VAL A 84 -3.09 11.39 -10.93
CA VAL A 84 -4.54 11.63 -10.89
C VAL A 84 -5.27 10.61 -11.77
N THR A 85 -4.78 10.34 -12.98
CA THR A 85 -5.35 9.33 -13.87
C THR A 85 -5.32 7.93 -13.24
N ALA A 86 -4.24 7.58 -12.55
CA ALA A 86 -4.10 6.30 -11.85
C ALA A 86 -5.10 6.15 -10.70
N ILE A 87 -5.32 7.23 -9.94
CA ILE A 87 -6.34 7.26 -8.88
C ILE A 87 -7.74 7.09 -9.49
N ASP A 88 -8.06 7.84 -10.54
CA ASP A 88 -9.36 7.78 -11.21
C ASP A 88 -9.63 6.39 -11.79
N TRP A 89 -8.65 5.79 -12.47
CA TRP A 89 -8.75 4.44 -12.98
C TRP A 89 -8.98 3.41 -11.86
N ALA A 90 -8.29 3.55 -10.72
CA ALA A 90 -8.48 2.66 -9.58
C ALA A 90 -9.89 2.78 -8.98
N ILE A 91 -10.45 3.99 -8.95
CA ILE A 91 -11.83 4.24 -8.52
C ILE A 91 -12.82 3.57 -9.49
N GLU A 92 -12.63 3.74 -10.79
CA GLU A 92 -13.45 3.07 -11.82
C GLU A 92 -13.36 1.55 -11.74
N ALA A 93 -12.18 1.01 -11.38
CA ALA A 93 -11.97 -0.41 -11.13
C ALA A 93 -12.62 -0.93 -9.83
N GLN A 94 -13.29 -0.06 -9.06
CA GLN A 94 -14.02 -0.37 -7.82
C GLN A 94 -13.14 -1.06 -6.77
N VAL A 95 -11.91 -0.57 -6.61
CA VAL A 95 -11.02 -1.04 -5.55
C VAL A 95 -11.48 -0.55 -4.18
N ASN A 96 -10.99 -1.17 -3.11
CA ASN A 96 -11.28 -0.73 -1.75
C ASN A 96 -10.22 0.23 -1.21
N LEU A 97 -8.96 0.01 -1.61
CA LEU A 97 -7.83 0.83 -1.21
C LEU A 97 -6.95 1.17 -2.42
N VAL A 98 -6.31 2.33 -2.36
CA VAL A 98 -5.24 2.74 -3.28
C VAL A 98 -3.97 2.93 -2.45
N ASN A 99 -2.95 2.12 -2.69
CA ASN A 99 -1.59 2.35 -2.21
C ASN A 99 -0.87 3.31 -3.18
N LEU A 100 -0.44 4.45 -2.66
CA LEU A 100 0.33 5.43 -3.41
C LEU A 100 1.54 5.90 -2.60
N SER A 101 2.64 5.14 -2.73
CA SER A 101 3.94 5.37 -2.08
C SER A 101 4.77 6.50 -2.70
N LEU A 102 4.16 7.35 -3.52
CA LEU A 102 4.80 8.47 -4.21
C LEU A 102 3.83 9.66 -4.33
N GLY A 103 4.36 10.83 -4.65
CA GLY A 103 3.55 12.03 -4.76
C GLY A 103 4.34 13.21 -5.25
N THR A 104 3.88 14.41 -4.91
CA THR A 104 4.58 15.65 -5.24
C THR A 104 4.58 16.60 -4.05
N THR A 105 5.67 17.31 -3.85
CA THR A 105 5.75 18.43 -2.91
C THR A 105 5.33 19.76 -3.55
N ASN A 106 5.03 19.77 -4.85
CA ASN A 106 4.58 20.96 -5.56
C ASN A 106 3.10 21.25 -5.25
N ALA A 107 2.87 22.25 -4.40
CA ALA A 107 1.53 22.69 -3.99
C ALA A 107 0.63 23.13 -5.15
N ALA A 108 1.17 23.48 -6.32
CA ALA A 108 0.37 23.81 -7.50
C ALA A 108 -0.49 22.63 -8.00
N HIS A 109 -0.15 21.39 -7.64
CA HIS A 109 -0.92 20.21 -7.97
C HIS A 109 -1.98 19.83 -6.93
N ALA A 110 -1.99 20.49 -5.76
CA ALA A 110 -2.92 20.17 -4.67
C ALA A 110 -4.40 20.17 -5.11
N PRO A 111 -4.91 21.16 -5.87
CA PRO A 111 -6.33 21.16 -6.28
C PRO A 111 -6.72 19.95 -7.15
N ALA A 112 -5.80 19.48 -7.99
CA ALA A 112 -6.06 18.31 -8.84
C ALA A 112 -6.13 17.01 -8.01
N PHE A 113 -5.26 16.89 -7.00
CA PHE A 113 -5.29 15.77 -6.07
C PHE A 113 -6.50 15.83 -5.12
N GLU A 114 -6.87 17.01 -4.62
CA GLU A 114 -8.09 17.21 -3.81
C GLU A 114 -9.33 16.72 -4.56
N ALA A 115 -9.47 17.10 -5.83
CA ALA A 115 -10.57 16.62 -6.65
C ALA A 115 -10.57 15.09 -6.80
N ALA A 116 -9.41 14.46 -6.95
CA ALA A 116 -9.27 13.00 -7.03
C ALA A 116 -9.60 12.31 -5.70
N VAL A 117 -9.17 12.89 -4.57
CA VAL A 117 -9.48 12.42 -3.22
C VAL A 117 -10.98 12.48 -2.96
N GLU A 118 -11.66 13.57 -3.32
CA GLU A 118 -13.11 13.68 -3.16
C GLU A 118 -13.87 12.64 -4.00
N ARG A 119 -13.42 12.35 -5.23
CA ARG A 119 -13.97 11.24 -6.03
C ARG A 119 -13.77 9.89 -5.34
N GLY A 120 -12.59 9.64 -4.79
CA GLY A 120 -12.29 8.41 -4.04
C GLY A 120 -13.20 8.24 -2.82
N LYS A 121 -13.35 9.31 -2.03
CA LYS A 121 -14.26 9.34 -0.87
C LYS A 121 -15.71 9.06 -1.27
N ALA A 122 -16.20 9.73 -2.32
CA ALA A 122 -17.55 9.53 -2.83
C ALA A 122 -17.80 8.08 -3.29
N ALA A 123 -16.78 7.40 -3.81
CA ALA A 123 -16.81 6.01 -4.22
C ALA A 123 -16.52 5.00 -3.09
N GLY A 124 -16.24 5.45 -1.86
CA GLY A 124 -15.89 4.58 -0.73
C GLY A 124 -14.50 3.92 -0.83
N VAL A 125 -13.60 4.52 -1.63
CA VAL A 125 -12.22 4.09 -1.83
C VAL A 125 -11.30 4.85 -0.87
N LEU A 126 -10.50 4.12 -0.08
CA LEU A 126 -9.53 4.72 0.83
C LEU A 126 -8.17 4.89 0.13
N LEU A 127 -7.70 6.13 0.02
CA LEU A 127 -6.35 6.41 -0.44
C LEU A 127 -5.38 6.34 0.75
N VAL A 128 -4.26 5.65 0.55
CA VAL A 128 -3.16 5.52 1.52
C VAL A 128 -1.89 6.02 0.85
N ALA A 129 -1.30 7.09 1.38
CA ALA A 129 -0.17 7.76 0.73
C ALA A 129 0.81 8.37 1.73
N ALA A 130 2.04 8.62 1.27
CA ALA A 130 3.07 9.29 2.07
C ALA A 130 2.62 10.71 2.42
N ARG A 131 2.54 11.04 3.70
CA ARG A 131 2.07 12.35 4.18
C ARG A 131 3.05 13.48 3.84
N GLU A 132 4.33 13.17 3.92
CA GLU A 132 5.42 14.11 3.69
C GLU A 132 6.61 13.41 3.02
N ALA A 133 7.45 14.22 2.39
CA ALA A 133 8.75 13.85 1.88
C ALA A 133 9.77 14.87 2.43
N ASP A 134 10.74 14.40 3.21
CA ASP A 134 11.79 15.23 3.81
C ASP A 134 11.24 16.46 4.57
N GLY A 135 10.21 16.25 5.40
CA GLY A 135 9.55 17.30 6.18
C GLY A 135 8.66 18.25 5.39
N THR A 136 8.50 18.02 4.08
CA THR A 136 7.60 18.80 3.21
C THR A 136 6.33 18.02 2.92
N ALA A 137 5.17 18.67 3.06
CA ALA A 137 3.88 18.07 2.71
C ALA A 137 3.89 17.45 1.30
N CYS A 138 3.43 16.21 1.20
CA CYS A 138 3.40 15.45 -0.03
C CYS A 138 1.95 15.18 -0.44
N TYR A 139 1.59 15.56 -1.66
CA TYR A 139 0.26 15.37 -2.22
C TYR A 139 0.19 14.03 -2.97
N PRO A 140 -0.86 13.21 -2.73
CA PRO A 140 -2.07 13.53 -1.97
C PRO A 140 -2.01 13.24 -0.46
N GLY A 141 -0.95 12.64 0.09
CA GLY A 141 -0.94 12.12 1.47
C GLY A 141 -1.15 13.16 2.58
N SER A 142 -0.87 14.44 2.33
CA SER A 142 -1.15 15.53 3.27
C SER A 142 -2.59 16.05 3.22
N LEU A 143 -3.41 15.58 2.27
CA LEU A 143 -4.78 16.06 2.08
C LEU A 143 -5.78 15.40 3.04
N SER A 144 -6.82 16.14 3.39
CA SER A 144 -7.94 15.60 4.17
C SER A 144 -8.65 14.49 3.41
N GLY A 145 -8.98 13.40 4.12
CA GLY A 145 -9.63 12.22 3.54
C GLY A 145 -8.68 11.20 2.92
N VAL A 146 -7.36 11.46 2.97
CA VAL A 146 -6.32 10.46 2.70
C VAL A 146 -5.81 9.91 4.02
N LEU A 147 -5.54 8.61 4.06
CA LEU A 147 -4.73 8.02 5.13
C LEU A 147 -3.27 8.39 4.87
N GLY A 148 -2.87 9.55 5.37
CA GLY A 148 -1.51 10.05 5.33
C GLY A 148 -0.60 9.29 6.29
N VAL A 149 0.45 8.68 5.74
CA VAL A 149 1.41 7.85 6.48
C VAL A 149 2.76 8.54 6.57
N SER A 150 3.30 8.60 7.79
CA SER A 150 4.67 9.01 8.09
C SER A 150 5.51 7.79 8.46
N LEU A 151 6.81 7.91 8.20
CA LEU A 151 7.79 6.86 8.47
C LEU A 151 8.12 6.79 9.95
N ASP A 152 8.19 5.58 10.49
CA ASP A 152 8.58 5.31 11.86
C ASP A 152 9.39 4.00 11.92
N TRP A 153 10.71 4.13 12.09
CA TRP A 153 11.63 3.00 12.08
C TRP A 153 11.45 2.07 13.29
N ASP A 154 10.96 2.61 14.40
CA ASP A 154 10.76 1.87 15.65
C ASP A 154 9.40 1.15 15.69
N CYS A 155 8.51 1.45 14.73
CA CYS A 155 7.23 0.78 14.61
C CYS A 155 7.42 -0.67 14.12
N PRO A 156 6.82 -1.67 14.80
CA PRO A 156 6.75 -3.04 14.28
C PRO A 156 6.10 -3.06 12.88
N ARG A 157 6.55 -3.97 12.00
CA ARG A 157 6.06 -4.04 10.61
C ARG A 157 4.55 -4.31 10.48
N ASP A 158 4.00 -5.05 11.43
CA ASP A 158 2.59 -5.45 11.50
C ASP A 158 1.72 -4.51 12.35
N GLY A 159 2.33 -3.46 12.92
CA GLY A 159 1.67 -2.45 13.75
C GLY A 159 1.68 -1.05 13.12
N TRP A 160 1.06 -0.10 13.82
CA TRP A 160 1.06 1.32 13.51
C TRP A 160 0.87 2.16 14.78
N ARG A 161 1.16 3.46 14.70
CA ARG A 161 0.82 4.46 15.73
C ARG A 161 0.03 5.61 15.10
N VAL A 162 -0.74 6.35 15.89
CA VAL A 162 -1.42 7.57 15.46
C VAL A 162 -1.06 8.71 16.40
N GLU A 163 -0.35 9.70 15.87
CA GLU A 163 0.02 10.91 16.59
C GLU A 163 -0.59 12.12 15.89
N GLN A 164 -1.39 12.92 16.61
CA GLN A 164 -2.05 14.11 16.04
C GLN A 164 -2.82 13.83 14.73
N GLY A 165 -3.43 12.63 14.62
CA GLY A 165 -4.16 12.20 13.43
C GLY A 165 -3.28 11.76 12.25
N VAL A 166 -1.96 11.64 12.44
CA VAL A 166 -0.99 11.09 11.47
C VAL A 166 -0.82 9.60 11.74
N PHE A 167 -0.86 8.75 10.71
CA PHE A 167 -0.50 7.34 10.86
C PHE A 167 1.01 7.16 10.71
N HIS A 168 1.63 6.43 11.62
CA HIS A 168 3.05 6.09 11.61
C HIS A 168 3.22 4.59 11.46
N ALA A 169 4.05 4.16 10.51
CA ALA A 169 4.27 2.74 10.23
C ALA A 169 5.73 2.43 9.86
N SER A 170 6.08 1.14 9.93
CA SER A 170 7.44 0.67 9.67
C SER A 170 7.87 0.87 8.23
N GLY A 171 9.05 1.47 8.02
CA GLY A 171 9.69 1.58 6.70
C GLY A 171 10.40 0.33 6.22
N HIS A 172 10.27 -0.80 6.92
CA HIS A 172 10.91 -2.05 6.56
C HIS A 172 9.99 -2.94 5.69
N PRO A 173 10.48 -3.46 4.55
CA PRO A 173 9.74 -4.37 3.71
C PRO A 173 9.69 -5.79 4.31
N ARG A 174 9.00 -6.68 3.61
CA ARG A 174 9.10 -8.13 3.85
C ARG A 174 10.57 -8.57 3.85
N PRO A 175 11.05 -9.22 4.94
CA PRO A 175 12.42 -9.71 5.01
C PRO A 175 12.73 -10.68 3.88
N ILE A 176 13.94 -10.59 3.35
CA ILE A 176 14.49 -11.59 2.42
C ILE A 176 15.43 -12.50 3.22
N PRO A 177 15.23 -13.83 3.22
CA PRO A 177 16.11 -14.74 3.94
C PRO A 177 17.59 -14.53 3.58
N GLY A 178 18.45 -14.39 4.60
CA GLY A 178 19.89 -14.18 4.43
C GLY A 178 20.31 -12.76 4.02
N VAL A 179 19.38 -11.84 3.81
CA VAL A 179 19.69 -10.43 3.50
C VAL A 179 19.40 -9.55 4.71
N PRO A 180 20.41 -8.88 5.29
CA PRO A 180 20.19 -7.89 6.34
C PRO A 180 19.20 -6.80 5.90
N GLN A 181 18.29 -6.39 6.78
CA GLN A 181 17.24 -5.41 6.47
C GLN A 181 17.76 -4.08 5.91
N HIS A 182 18.90 -3.58 6.41
CA HIS A 182 19.52 -2.35 5.90
C HIS A 182 20.05 -2.47 4.46
N ARG A 183 20.24 -3.70 3.95
CA ARG A 183 20.61 -3.98 2.55
C ARG A 183 19.40 -4.26 1.67
N ASN A 184 18.21 -4.31 2.24
CA ASN A 184 16.96 -4.38 1.50
C ASN A 184 16.50 -2.96 1.13
N LEU A 185 15.54 -2.86 0.20
CA LEU A 185 14.81 -1.61 -0.01
C LEU A 185 14.15 -1.18 1.30
N HIS A 186 14.12 0.11 1.61
CA HIS A 186 13.51 0.64 2.82
C HIS A 186 13.09 2.10 2.62
N GLY A 187 12.20 2.59 3.48
CA GLY A 187 11.75 3.99 3.47
C GLY A 187 10.24 4.14 3.57
N VAL A 188 9.76 5.38 3.37
CA VAL A 188 8.34 5.74 3.52
C VAL A 188 7.42 4.92 2.60
N SER A 189 7.88 4.49 1.43
CA SER A 189 7.12 3.61 0.54
C SER A 189 6.64 2.35 1.25
N PHE A 190 7.48 1.77 2.12
CA PHE A 190 7.14 0.55 2.85
C PHE A 190 6.29 0.84 4.09
N ALA A 191 6.40 2.04 4.69
CA ALA A 191 5.45 2.48 5.70
C ALA A 191 4.04 2.56 5.12
N VAL A 192 3.89 3.19 3.95
CA VAL A 192 2.62 3.26 3.20
C VAL A 192 2.13 1.85 2.81
N ALA A 193 3.00 0.98 2.33
CA ALA A 193 2.66 -0.39 1.94
C ALA A 193 2.20 -1.25 3.13
N ASN A 194 2.95 -1.23 4.24
CA ASN A 194 2.59 -1.95 5.46
C ASN A 194 1.25 -1.43 6.00
N MET A 195 1.06 -0.11 6.07
CA MET A 195 -0.21 0.49 6.50
C MET A 195 -1.38 0.13 5.58
N THR A 196 -1.16 0.11 4.26
CA THR A 196 -2.20 -0.31 3.31
C THR A 196 -2.60 -1.76 3.54
N GLY A 197 -1.63 -2.65 3.73
CA GLY A 197 -1.90 -4.06 4.03
C GLY A 197 -2.61 -4.26 5.36
N ILE A 198 -2.22 -3.53 6.41
CA ILE A 198 -2.92 -3.53 7.71
C ILE A 198 -4.38 -3.06 7.54
N ALA A 199 -4.60 -1.96 6.81
CA ALA A 199 -5.94 -1.44 6.53
C ALA A 199 -6.78 -2.44 5.71
N ALA A 200 -6.17 -3.14 4.75
CA ALA A 200 -6.83 -4.19 3.97
C ALA A 200 -7.21 -5.40 4.84
N ARG A 201 -6.32 -5.85 5.73
CA ARG A 201 -6.58 -6.93 6.69
C ARG A 201 -7.79 -6.60 7.57
N LEU A 202 -7.77 -5.43 8.21
CA LEU A 202 -8.85 -4.99 9.10
C LEU A 202 -10.20 -4.81 8.38
N ARG A 203 -10.19 -4.34 7.13
CA ARG A 203 -11.41 -4.25 6.32
C ARG A 203 -12.00 -5.63 6.02
N SER A 204 -11.16 -6.64 5.77
CA SER A 204 -11.63 -8.00 5.47
C SER A 204 -12.29 -8.69 6.66
N ASP A 205 -12.00 -8.24 7.88
CA ASP A 205 -12.45 -8.88 9.12
C ASP A 205 -13.80 -8.32 9.64
N GLN A 206 -14.53 -7.60 8.77
CA GLN A 206 -15.89 -7.09 8.96
C GLN A 206 -16.05 -6.10 10.11
N LEU A 207 -15.73 -4.83 9.83
CA LEU A 207 -16.18 -3.71 10.66
C LEU A 207 -17.01 -2.77 9.80
N SER A 208 -18.31 -2.70 10.10
CA SER A 208 -19.33 -1.90 9.43
C SER A 208 -19.24 -0.39 9.71
N GLY A 209 -18.06 0.08 10.12
CA GLY A 209 -17.77 1.50 10.40
C GLY A 209 -16.84 2.09 9.35
N SER A 210 -16.59 3.41 9.44
CA SER A 210 -15.54 4.05 8.65
C SER A 210 -14.18 3.41 9.00
N LEU A 211 -13.52 2.78 8.03
CA LEU A 211 -12.19 2.16 8.19
C LEU A 211 -11.18 3.14 8.81
N PHE A 212 -11.29 4.43 8.48
CA PHE A 212 -10.45 5.48 9.05
C PHE A 212 -10.66 5.64 10.56
N ALA A 213 -11.93 5.72 11.00
CA ALA A 213 -12.27 5.84 12.42
C ALA A 213 -11.89 4.56 13.20
N LEU A 214 -12.02 3.39 12.56
CA LEU A 214 -11.57 2.14 13.13
C LEU A 214 -10.05 2.14 13.36
N LEU A 215 -9.28 2.54 12.36
CA LEU A 215 -7.82 2.55 12.44
C LEU A 215 -7.31 3.46 13.55
N GLN A 216 -7.99 4.59 13.78
CA GLN A 216 -7.72 5.47 14.92
C GLN A 216 -8.10 4.85 16.26
N SER A 217 -9.20 4.09 16.31
CA SER A 217 -9.69 3.46 17.56
C SER A 217 -8.90 2.20 17.93
N ALA A 218 -8.39 1.46 16.95
CA ALA A 218 -7.68 0.21 17.14
C ALA A 218 -6.27 0.42 17.73
N GLU A 219 -5.62 1.57 17.49
CA GLU A 219 -4.37 1.92 18.19
C GLU A 219 -4.56 1.94 19.72
N ALA A 220 -5.68 2.50 20.19
CA ALA A 220 -5.98 2.56 21.63
C ALA A 220 -6.22 1.16 22.25
N LEU A 221 -6.65 0.19 21.43
CA LEU A 221 -6.91 -1.19 21.82
C LEU A 221 -5.64 -2.07 21.76
N ASP A 222 -4.61 -1.64 21.02
CA ASP A 222 -3.38 -2.42 20.79
C ASP A 222 -2.40 -2.41 21.97
N ARG A 223 -2.82 -1.88 23.13
CA ARG A 223 -2.17 -2.22 24.41
C ARG A 223 -2.57 -3.60 24.94
N ARG A 224 -3.58 -4.29 24.37
CA ARG A 224 -4.09 -5.55 24.96
C ARG A 224 -4.55 -6.71 24.05
N ALA A 225 -4.75 -6.59 22.72
CA ALA A 225 -5.64 -7.58 22.07
C ALA A 225 -5.34 -8.20 20.69
N VAL A 226 -4.36 -7.79 19.86
CA VAL A 226 -4.35 -8.28 18.45
C VAL A 226 -3.48 -9.51 18.18
N VAL A 227 -2.55 -9.90 19.07
CA VAL A 227 -1.64 -11.05 18.82
C VAL A 227 -2.25 -12.43 19.14
N ALA A 228 -3.45 -12.50 19.72
CA ALA A 228 -4.01 -13.78 20.18
C ALA A 228 -4.62 -14.68 19.09
N ALA A 229 -4.80 -14.21 17.85
CA ALA A 229 -5.61 -14.92 16.86
C ALA A 229 -4.87 -15.51 15.64
N ALA A 230 -3.55 -15.38 15.51
CA ALA A 230 -2.87 -15.84 14.29
C ALA A 230 -1.45 -16.39 14.51
N VAL A 231 -1.26 -17.34 15.43
CA VAL A 231 -0.09 -18.25 15.38
C VAL A 231 -0.52 -19.66 15.76
N GLN A 232 -0.78 -20.50 14.76
CA GLN A 232 -0.52 -21.93 14.87
C GLN A 232 0.75 -22.18 14.04
N PRO A 233 1.88 -22.54 14.66
CA PRO A 233 3.12 -22.76 13.92
C PRO A 233 2.96 -24.00 13.04
N ILE A 234 3.17 -23.84 11.73
CA ILE A 234 3.34 -24.97 10.82
C ILE A 234 4.62 -25.69 11.26
N GLY A 235 4.43 -26.82 11.93
CA GLY A 235 5.52 -27.69 12.39
C GLY A 235 6.32 -28.21 11.21
N TRP A 236 7.60 -27.86 11.17
CA TRP A 236 8.61 -28.48 10.33
C TRP A 236 8.71 -29.98 10.68
N ARG A 237 8.33 -30.86 9.74
CA ARG A 237 8.68 -32.29 9.81
C ARG A 237 9.91 -32.54 8.95
N GLY A 238 11.08 -32.28 9.52
CA GLY A 238 12.32 -32.84 9.04
C GLY A 238 12.34 -34.34 9.33
N GLY A 239 12.22 -35.17 8.29
CA GLY A 239 12.49 -36.60 8.35
C GLY A 239 13.84 -36.87 7.72
N LEU A 240 14.90 -36.90 8.53
CA LEU A 240 16.14 -37.61 8.22
C LEU A 240 16.03 -39.02 8.78
N SER A 241 16.42 -40.02 7.99
CA SER A 241 17.26 -41.19 8.34
C SER A 241 16.84 -42.45 7.55
N PRO A 242 17.73 -43.45 7.38
CA PRO A 242 19.18 -43.44 7.41
C PRO A 242 19.83 -43.60 6.02
#